data_AF-A0A660SVP2-F1
#
_entry.id   AF-A0A660SVP2-F1
#
_cell.length_a   1.000
_cell.length_b   1.000
_cell.length_c   1.000
_cell.angle_alpha   90.00
_cell.angle_beta   90.00
_cell.angle_gamma   90.00
#
_symmetry.space_group_name_H-M   'P 1'
#
loop_
_entity.id
_entity.type
_entity.pdbx_description
1 polymer ?
#
loop_
_entity_poly.entity_id
_entity_poly.type
_entity_poly.pdbx_seq_one_letter_code
_entity_poly.pdbx_strand_id
1 'polypeptide(L)' 'MSNTYPAVLQERYKLDELPDTPHMLVEAVGRKRGCLIAGGKVDWPRTCQMVLKDLREGKFGLVSLEWPDGRGWS' A
#
# COMPACT_ATOMS: atom_id res chain seq x y z
N MET A 1 3.94 2.12 -20.51
CA MET A 1 4.79 1.48 -19.48
C MET A 1 3.95 1.31 -18.24
N SER A 2 3.40 0.12 -18.04
CA SER A 2 2.40 -0.19 -17.02
C SER A 2 3.07 -0.24 -15.65
N ASN A 3 3.03 0.88 -14.93
CA ASN A 3 3.63 1.01 -13.62
C ASN A 3 2.77 0.26 -12.60
N THR A 4 3.00 -1.05 -12.47
CA THR A 4 2.28 -1.92 -11.54
C THR A 4 2.41 -1.40 -10.11
N TYR A 5 1.25 -1.13 -9.48
CA TYR A 5 1.06 -0.84 -8.05
C TYR A 5 2.08 -1.47 -7.08
N PRO A 6 2.44 -2.76 -7.22
CA PRO A 6 3.40 -3.39 -6.33
C PRO A 6 4.79 -2.72 -6.28
N ALA A 7 5.37 -2.33 -7.41
CA ALA A 7 6.73 -1.77 -7.43
C ALA A 7 6.83 -0.43 -6.67
N VAL A 8 5.79 0.41 -6.77
CA VAL A 8 5.74 1.71 -6.07
C VAL A 8 5.55 1.53 -4.57
N LEU A 9 4.80 0.50 -4.16
CA LEU A 9 4.62 0.18 -2.74
C LEU A 9 5.96 -0.25 -2.12
N GLN A 10 6.74 -1.08 -2.81
CA GLN A 10 8.06 -1.50 -2.34
C GLN A 10 9.00 -0.31 -2.18
N GLU A 11 9.13 0.54 -3.19
CA GLU A 11 10.02 1.68 -3.14
C GLU A 11 9.64 2.67 -2.03
N ARG A 12 8.34 2.99 -1.90
CA ARG A 12 7.86 4.00 -0.96
C ARG A 12 7.90 3.54 0.50
N TYR A 13 7.54 2.30 0.76
CA TYR A 13 7.63 1.71 2.10
C TYR A 13 8.99 1.04 2.33
N LYS A 14 9.91 1.13 1.38
CA LYS A 14 11.24 0.49 1.37
C LYS A 14 11.16 -1.00 1.73
N LEU A 15 10.13 -1.69 1.24
CA LEU A 15 9.92 -3.10 1.55
C LEU A 15 10.86 -3.92 0.67
N ASP A 16 11.69 -4.77 1.28
CA ASP A 16 12.61 -5.66 0.58
C ASP A 16 11.84 -6.60 -0.35
N GLU A 17 10.76 -7.18 0.19
CA GLU A 17 9.85 -8.05 -0.52
C GLU A 17 8.42 -7.58 -0.31
N LEU A 18 7.60 -7.74 -1.35
CA LEU A 18 6.20 -7.42 -1.25
C LEU A 18 5.48 -8.60 -0.62
N PRO A 19 4.89 -8.43 0.57
CA PRO A 19 4.21 -9.53 1.21
C PRO A 19 3.05 -10.04 0.36
N ASP A 20 2.85 -11.36 0.42
CA ASP A 20 1.87 -12.10 -0.38
C ASP A 20 0.42 -11.65 -0.11
N THR A 21 0.17 -11.13 1.09
CA THR A 21 -1.16 -10.69 1.52
C THR A 21 -1.20 -9.21 1.88
N PRO A 22 -2.34 -8.53 1.60
CA PRO A 22 -2.55 -7.15 2.03
C PRO A 22 -2.49 -7.01 3.56
N HIS A 23 -2.76 -8.11 4.29
CA HIS A 23 -2.59 -8.11 5.73
C HIS A 23 -1.12 -7.91 6.10
N MET A 24 -0.24 -8.79 5.65
CA MET A 24 1.20 -8.67 5.93
C MET A 24 1.78 -7.32 5.45
N LEU A 25 1.25 -6.75 4.38
CA LEU A 25 1.63 -5.40 3.91
C LEU A 25 1.37 -4.34 4.97
N VAL A 26 0.14 -4.26 5.47
CA VAL A 26 -0.24 -3.25 6.46
C VAL A 26 0.49 -3.50 7.79
N GLU A 27 0.80 -4.75 8.14
CA GLU A 27 1.64 -5.05 9.32
C GLU A 27 3.06 -4.52 9.15
N ALA A 28 3.70 -4.79 8.01
CA ALA A 28 5.04 -4.33 7.70
C ALA A 28 5.11 -2.80 7.66
N VAL A 29 4.14 -2.16 6.99
CA VAL A 29 4.05 -0.70 6.90
C VAL A 29 3.81 -0.08 8.27
N GLY A 30 2.88 -0.62 9.04
CA GLY A 30 2.51 -0.11 10.36
C GLY A 30 3.66 -0.19 11.36
N ARG A 31 4.39 -1.32 11.39
CA ARG A 31 5.61 -1.45 12.21
C ARG A 31 6.68 -0.45 11.80
N LYS A 32 6.95 -0.33 10.50
CA LYS A 32 8.00 0.54 9.98
C LYS A 32 7.73 2.03 10.20
N ARG A 33 6.45 2.41 10.24
CA ARG A 33 6.00 3.80 10.47
C ARG A 33 5.65 4.08 11.93
N GLY A 34 5.82 3.11 12.83
CA GLY A 34 5.51 3.28 14.24
C GLY A 34 4.02 3.42 14.56
N CYS A 35 3.14 2.97 13.66
CA CYS A 35 1.70 2.90 13.89
C CYS A 35 1.38 1.68 14.77
N LEU A 36 1.81 1.74 16.03
CA LEU A 36 1.61 0.69 17.02
C LEU A 36 0.61 1.15 18.09
N ILE A 37 -0.20 0.20 18.56
CA ILE A 37 -1.03 0.34 19.76
C ILE A 37 -0.35 -0.32 20.97
N ALA A 38 -0.95 -0.15 22.15
CA ALA A 38 -0.51 -0.82 23.37
C ALA A 38 -0.37 -2.34 23.16
N GLY A 39 0.72 -2.91 23.68
CA GLY A 39 1.06 -4.32 23.47
C GLY A 39 1.80 -4.61 22.16
N GLY A 40 2.31 -3.60 21.45
CA GLY A 40 3.19 -3.78 20.28
C GLY A 40 2.49 -4.27 19.01
N LYS A 41 1.15 -4.25 19.01
CA LYS A 41 0.33 -4.60 17.84
C LYS A 41 0.22 -3.41 16.90
N VAL A 42 0.06 -3.67 15.61
CA VAL A 42 -0.12 -2.61 14.62
C VAL A 42 -1.53 -2.00 14.75
N ASP A 43 -1.60 -0.67 14.74
CA ASP A 43 -2.85 0.09 14.61
C ASP A 43 -3.35 -0.03 13.17
N TRP A 44 -4.17 -1.05 12.93
CA TRP A 44 -4.73 -1.34 11.61
C TRP A 44 -5.48 -0.19 10.95
N PRO A 45 -6.53 0.36 11.59
CA PRO A 45 -7.31 1.42 10.96
C PRO A 45 -6.46 2.66 10.68
N ARG A 46 -5.53 3.02 11.57
CA ARG A 46 -4.61 4.14 11.34
C ARG A 46 -3.67 3.90 10.16
N THR A 47 -3.09 2.70 10.10
CA THR A 47 -2.16 2.34 9.03
C THR A 47 -2.88 2.32 7.67
N CYS A 48 -4.07 1.72 7.59
CA CYS A 48 -4.90 1.74 6.39
C CYS A 48 -5.26 3.17 5.95
N GLN A 49 -5.68 4.03 6.88
CA GLN A 49 -5.98 5.43 6.54
C GLN A 49 -4.75 6.17 6.01
N MET A 50 -3.57 5.95 6.58
CA MET A 50 -2.34 6.54 6.10
C MET A 50 -1.98 6.06 4.69
N VAL A 51 -2.07 4.75 4.43
CA VAL A 51 -1.83 4.17 3.09
C VAL A 51 -2.80 4.75 2.06
N LEU A 52 -4.10 4.80 2.39
CA LEU A 52 -5.13 5.40 1.52
C LEU A 52 -4.91 6.89 1.28
N LYS A 53 -4.42 7.62 2.30
CA LYS A 53 -4.09 9.03 2.17
C LYS A 53 -2.91 9.23 1.24
N ASP A 54 -1.81 8.50 1.41
CA ASP A 54 -0.68 8.53 0.47
C ASP A 54 -1.15 8.17 -0.95
N LEU A 55 -2.11 7.26 -1.11
CA LEU A 55 -2.65 6.86 -2.41
C LEU A 55 -3.38 8.01 -3.08
N ARG A 56 -4.24 8.68 -2.31
CA ARG A 56 -5.05 9.80 -2.78
C ARG A 56 -4.23 11.07 -3.04
N GLU A 57 -3.19 11.30 -2.25
CA GLU A 57 -2.32 12.47 -2.40
C GLU A 57 -1.39 12.40 -3.63
N GLY A 58 -1.55 11.40 -4.52
CA GLY A 58 -0.75 11.27 -5.76
C GLY A 58 0.74 11.03 -5.49
N LYS A 59 1.05 10.69 -4.24
CA LYS A 59 2.40 10.50 -3.74
C LYS A 59 3.04 9.27 -4.37
N PHE A 60 2.24 8.34 -4.90
CA PHE A 60 2.68 7.20 -5.69
C PHE A 60 2.94 7.53 -7.18
N GLY A 61 3.00 8.81 -7.56
CA GLY A 61 3.03 9.27 -8.95
C GLY A 61 1.62 9.40 -9.53
N LEU A 62 1.50 9.73 -10.82
CA LEU A 62 0.27 9.59 -11.62
C LEU A 62 -0.12 8.10 -11.72
N VAL A 63 -0.45 7.51 -10.58
CA VAL A 63 -1.06 6.20 -10.45
C VAL A 63 -2.54 6.45 -10.64
N SER A 64 -2.94 6.57 -11.90
CA SER A 64 -4.32 6.36 -12.26
C SER A 64 -4.69 4.97 -11.77
N LEU A 65 -5.80 4.84 -11.02
CA LEU A 65 -6.53 3.58 -10.82
C LEU A 65 -7.21 3.15 -12.13
N GLU A 66 -6.45 3.24 -13.21
CA GLU A 66 -6.77 2.69 -14.50
C GLU A 66 -6.40 1.23 -14.41
N TRP A 67 -7.41 0.41 -14.20
CA TRP A 67 -7.36 -1.01 -14.50
C TRP A 67 -6.95 -1.12 -15.98
N PRO A 68 -5.74 -1.61 -16.34
CA PRO A 68 -5.38 -1.79 -17.73
C PRO A 68 -5.94 -3.13 -18.19
N ASP A 69 -7.24 -3.32 -18.05
CA ASP A 69 -8.06 -4.24 -18.83
C ASP A 69 -9.52 -3.99 -18.40
N GLY A 70 -10.13 -2.98 -19.03
CA GLY A 70 -11.54 -3.10 -19.33
C GLY A 70 -11.70 -4.28 -20.29
N ARG A 71 -11.55 -5.51 -19.81
CA ARG A 71 -12.11 -6.66 -20.50
C ARG A 71 -13.61 -6.47 -20.35
N GLY A 72 -14.18 -5.98 -21.44
CA GLY A 72 -15.60 -5.74 -21.56
C GLY A 72 -16.37 -6.91 -20.99
N TRP A 73 -17.50 -6.58 -20.38
CA TRP A 73 -18.62 -7.48 -20.32
C TRP A 73 -18.70 -8.26 -21.66
N SER A 74 -18.38 -9.54 -21.61
CA SER A 74 -18.68 -10.54 -22.63
C SER A 74 -19.27 -11.72 -21.90
#